data_AF-A0A1M6P2V3-F1
#
_entry.id   AF-A0A1M6P2V3-F1
#
_cell.length_a   1.000
_cell.length_b   1.000
_cell.length_c   1.000
_cell.angle_alpha   90.00
_cell.angle_beta   90.00
_cell.angle_gamma   90.00
#
_symmetry.space_group_name_H-M   'P 1'
#
loop_
_entity.id
_entity.type
_entity.pdbx_description
1 polymer ?
#
loop_
_entity_poly.entity_id
_entity_poly.type
_entity_poly.pdbx_seq_one_letter_code
_entity_poly.pdbx_strand_id
1 'polypeptide(L)'
;MPQAREHRENVVPLQSRPREAAVGPYAPVELSHEEIELLAEIATGVTTEVAARHLELSARTLRRRIRNICDVLGVNTPIEAVVWAARRQLI
;
A
#
# COMPACT_ATOMS: atom_id res chain seq x y z
N MET A 1 -33.31 7.81 -24.06
CA MET A 1 -32.27 6.76 -23.98
C MET A 1 -31.50 6.95 -22.68
N PRO A 2 -31.60 6.01 -21.73
CA PRO A 2 -31.10 6.14 -20.36
C PRO A 2 -29.68 5.55 -20.23
N GLN A 3 -28.83 6.14 -19.38
CA GLN A 3 -27.79 5.38 -18.68
C GLN A 3 -27.71 5.87 -17.23
N ALA A 4 -28.28 5.03 -16.37
CA ALA A 4 -28.09 5.05 -14.94
C ALA A 4 -26.61 4.87 -14.61
N ARG A 5 -26.07 5.74 -13.74
CA ARG A 5 -24.88 5.44 -12.96
C ARG A 5 -25.19 5.75 -11.50
N GLU A 6 -25.87 4.77 -10.92
CA GLU A 6 -26.06 4.52 -9.50
C GLU A 6 -24.68 4.56 -8.81
N HIS A 7 -24.33 5.70 -8.22
CA HIS A 7 -23.22 5.77 -7.26
C HIS A 7 -23.77 5.25 -5.94
N ARG A 8 -23.67 3.93 -5.76
CA ARG A 8 -23.89 3.28 -4.48
C ARG A 8 -22.95 3.89 -3.44
N GLU A 9 -23.57 4.35 -2.36
CA GLU A 9 -22.95 4.49 -1.06
C GLU A 9 -22.08 3.27 -0.75
N ASN A 10 -20.82 3.49 -0.41
CA ASN A 10 -20.10 2.53 0.42
C ASN A 10 -19.27 3.28 1.46
N VAL A 11 -19.55 2.88 2.69
CA VAL A 11 -18.99 3.31 3.95
C VAL A 11 -17.46 3.28 3.95
N VAL A 12 -16.82 4.40 4.28
CA VAL A 12 -15.40 4.41 4.63
C VAL A 12 -15.31 4.13 6.13
N PRO A 13 -14.79 2.98 6.57
CA PRO A 13 -14.49 2.80 7.97
C PRO A 13 -13.30 3.72 8.33
N LEU A 14 -13.47 4.39 9.46
CA LEU A 14 -12.42 5.01 10.27
C LEU A 14 -11.06 4.31 10.12
N GLN A 15 -10.15 4.87 9.32
CA GLN A 15 -8.76 4.43 9.34
C GLN A 15 -8.13 4.86 10.66
N SER A 16 -8.16 3.86 11.54
CA SER A 16 -7.84 3.91 12.94
C SER A 16 -6.33 3.84 13.12
N ARG A 17 -5.82 4.88 13.81
CA ARG A 17 -4.68 4.86 14.75
C ARG A 17 -3.30 4.48 14.17
N PRO A 18 -2.26 5.30 14.42
CA PRO A 18 -0.89 4.87 14.19
C PRO A 18 -0.64 3.66 15.12
N ARG A 19 -0.44 2.48 14.53
CA ARG A 19 -0.06 1.28 15.28
C ARG A 19 1.38 1.50 15.75
N GLU A 20 1.53 2.02 16.98
CA GLU A 20 2.65 1.70 17.85
C GLU A 20 2.64 0.19 18.06
N ALA A 21 3.13 -0.56 17.08
CA ALA A 21 3.42 -1.97 17.25
C ALA A 21 4.71 -2.04 18.04
N ALA A 22 4.59 -2.46 19.30
CA ALA A 22 5.70 -2.85 20.16
C ALA A 22 6.68 -3.73 19.38
N VAL A 23 7.87 -3.18 19.09
CA VAL A 23 8.92 -3.87 18.33
C VAL A 23 9.67 -4.78 19.29
N GLY A 24 9.17 -6.00 19.45
CA GLY A 24 10.04 -7.13 19.73
C GLY A 24 10.83 -7.46 18.45
N PRO A 25 12.13 -7.83 18.51
CA PRO A 25 12.97 -8.07 17.34
C PRO A 25 12.55 -9.25 16.45
N TYR A 26 11.40 -9.87 16.73
CA TYR A 26 10.84 -11.02 16.01
C TYR A 26 9.34 -10.88 15.68
N ALA A 27 8.75 -9.69 15.85
CA ALA A 27 7.35 -9.51 15.43
C ALA A 27 7.27 -9.66 13.90
N PRO A 28 6.40 -10.55 13.38
CA PRO A 28 6.17 -10.64 11.95
C PRO A 28 5.69 -9.28 11.47
N VAL A 29 6.44 -8.66 10.57
CA VAL A 29 6.00 -7.42 9.92
C VAL A 29 4.69 -7.73 9.20
N GLU A 30 3.59 -7.17 9.73
CA GLU A 30 2.27 -7.24 9.13
C GLU A 30 2.06 -5.95 8.33
N LEU A 31 1.98 -6.09 7.01
CA LEU A 31 1.56 -5.02 6.13
C LEU A 31 0.02 -4.96 6.11
N SER A 32 -0.51 -3.75 6.10
CA SER A 32 -1.93 -3.48 5.91
C SER A 32 -2.34 -3.83 4.48
N HIS A 33 -3.62 -4.11 4.27
CA HIS A 33 -4.12 -4.46 2.93
C HIS A 33 -3.81 -3.40 1.88
N GLU A 34 -3.95 -2.11 2.22
CA GLU A 34 -3.58 -1.00 1.33
C GLU A 34 -2.10 -0.98 0.96
N GLU A 35 -1.23 -1.43 1.87
CA GLU A 35 0.22 -1.47 1.63
C GLU A 35 0.57 -2.63 0.69
N ILE A 36 -0.15 -3.75 0.82
CA ILE A 36 -0.03 -4.90 -0.09
C ILE A 36 -0.53 -4.54 -1.48
N GLU A 37 -1.71 -3.91 -1.60
CA GLU A 37 -2.23 -3.42 -2.89
C GLU A 37 -1.27 -2.43 -3.55
N LEU A 38 -0.68 -1.52 -2.78
CA LEU A 38 0.31 -0.58 -3.26
C LEU A 38 1.58 -1.28 -3.78
N LEU A 39 2.04 -2.34 -3.09
CA LEU A 39 3.16 -3.16 -3.57
C LEU A 39 2.79 -3.98 -4.79
N ALA A 40 1.57 -4.53 -4.87
CA ALA A 40 1.08 -5.24 -6.05
C ALA A 40 1.08 -4.31 -7.27
N GLU A 41 0.63 -3.07 -7.10
CA GLU A 41 0.60 -2.10 -8.19
C GLU A 41 2.01 -1.75 -8.66
N ILE A 42 2.98 -1.59 -7.75
CA ILE A 42 4.39 -1.41 -8.13
C ILE A 42 4.94 -2.68 -8.82
N ALA A 43 4.50 -3.87 -8.40
CA ALA A 43 4.92 -5.14 -9.00
C ALA A 43 4.44 -5.31 -10.45
N THR A 44 3.32 -4.67 -10.83
CA THR A 44 2.89 -4.62 -12.24
C THR A 44 3.88 -3.87 -13.15
N GLY A 45 4.84 -3.14 -12.58
CA GLY A 45 5.85 -2.40 -13.32
C GLY A 45 5.41 -1.00 -13.74
N VAL A 46 4.29 -0.49 -13.23
CA VAL A 46 3.89 0.91 -13.44
C VAL A 46 4.74 1.86 -12.60
N THR A 47 4.85 3.11 -13.06
CA THR A 47 5.57 4.14 -12.30
C THR A 47 4.80 4.53 -11.03
N THR A 48 5.51 5.08 -10.05
CA THR A 48 4.88 5.61 -8.82
C THR A 48 3.83 6.70 -9.09
N GLU A 49 3.92 7.41 -10.20
CA GLU A 49 2.90 8.41 -10.58
C GLU A 49 1.62 7.76 -11.10
N VAL A 50 1.75 6.66 -11.86
CA VAL A 50 0.61 5.90 -12.37
C VAL A 50 -0.06 5.14 -11.23
N ALA A 51 0.70 4.46 -10.37
CA ALA A 51 0.19 3.81 -9.19
C ALA A 51 -0.55 4.79 -8.25
N ALA A 52 -0.03 6.01 -8.09
CA ALA A 52 -0.69 7.05 -7.31
C ALA A 52 -2.06 7.42 -7.91
N ARG A 53 -2.18 7.53 -9.24
CA ARG A 53 -3.46 7.80 -9.90
C ARG A 53 -4.45 6.65 -9.74
N HIS A 54 -4.00 5.40 -9.84
CA HIS A 54 -4.85 4.22 -9.68
C HIS A 54 -5.41 4.11 -8.25
N LEU A 55 -4.62 4.50 -7.26
CA LEU A 55 -5.01 4.53 -5.85
C LEU A 55 -5.71 5.84 -5.42
N GLU A 56 -5.98 6.75 -6.37
CA GLU A 56 -6.53 8.09 -6.10
C GLU A 56 -5.71 8.92 -5.07
N LEU A 57 -4.41 8.64 -4.97
CA LEU A 57 -3.47 9.30 -4.06
C LEU A 57 -2.61 10.34 -4.79
N SER A 58 -2.17 11.35 -4.04
CA SER A 58 -1.10 12.23 -4.52
C SER A 58 0.24 11.50 -4.55
N ALA A 59 1.07 11.74 -5.57
CA ALA A 59 2.42 11.16 -5.69
C ALA A 59 3.30 11.43 -4.45
N ARG A 60 3.11 12.58 -3.80
CA ARG A 60 3.78 12.93 -2.53
C ARG A 60 3.38 11.97 -1.39
N THR A 61 2.10 11.63 -1.29
CA THR A 61 1.56 10.69 -0.29
C THR A 61 2.03 9.28 -0.57
N LEU A 62 2.03 8.86 -1.84
CA LEU A 62 2.52 7.55 -2.26
C LEU A 62 4.00 7.36 -1.88
N ARG A 63 4.87 8.32 -2.24
CA ARG A 63 6.29 8.28 -1.89
C ARG A 63 6.52 8.24 -0.37
N ARG A 64 5.69 8.92 0.42
CA ARG A 64 5.77 8.86 1.88
C ARG A 64 5.35 7.48 2.42
N ARG A 65 4.26 6.90 1.91
CA ARG A 65 3.82 5.54 2.28
C ARG A 65 4.87 4.50 1.92
N ILE A 66 5.43 4.54 0.72
CA ILE A 66 6.52 3.64 0.30
C ILE A 66 7.72 3.73 1.24
N ARG A 67 8.14 4.95 1.62
CA ARG A 67 9.24 5.10 2.58
C ARG A 67 8.92 4.48 3.93
N ASN A 68 7.72 4.74 4.47
CA ASN A 68 7.31 4.10 5.72
C ASN A 68 7.30 2.56 5.61
N ILE A 69 6.80 2.01 4.50
CA ILE A 69 6.82 0.56 4.24
C ILE A 69 8.26 0.06 4.20
N CYS A 70 9.15 0.75 3.49
CA CYS A 70 10.58 0.44 3.44
C CYS A 70 11.23 0.46 4.83
N ASP A 71 10.95 1.49 5.63
CA ASP A 71 11.47 1.65 6.99
C ASP A 71 10.98 0.51 7.91
N VAL A 72 9.72 0.12 7.80
CA VAL A 72 9.10 -0.98 8.56
C VAL A 72 9.66 -2.33 8.13
N LEU A 73 9.92 -2.52 6.84
CA LEU A 73 10.50 -3.75 6.28
C LEU A 73 12.03 -3.83 6.45
N GLY A 74 12.69 -2.71 6.76
CA GLY A 74 14.15 -2.61 6.80
C GLY A 74 14.81 -2.68 5.41
N VAL A 75 14.09 -2.30 4.35
CA VAL A 75 14.60 -2.30 2.97
C VAL A 75 14.85 -0.88 2.49
N ASN A 76 15.75 -0.70 1.52
CA ASN A 76 16.12 0.64 1.05
C ASN A 76 15.35 1.07 -0.20
N THR A 77 14.83 0.12 -0.96
CA THR A 77 14.19 0.39 -2.24
C THR A 77 12.76 -0.16 -2.33
N PRO A 78 11.89 0.48 -3.14
CA PRO A 78 10.52 0.00 -3.36
C PRO A 78 10.50 -1.40 -4.01
N ILE A 79 11.49 -1.69 -4.87
CA ILE A 79 11.63 -2.99 -5.53
C ILE A 79 11.94 -4.07 -4.49
N GLU A 80 12.80 -3.80 -3.51
CA GLU A 80 13.04 -4.74 -2.41
C GLU A 80 11.76 -5.00 -1.59
N ALA A 81 10.93 -3.98 -1.36
CA ALA A 81 9.65 -4.15 -0.68
C ALA A 81 8.69 -5.05 -1.49
N VAL A 82 8.66 -4.91 -2.81
CA VAL A 82 7.91 -5.80 -3.71
C VAL A 82 8.44 -7.23 -3.66
N VAL A 83 9.76 -7.41 -3.73
CA VAL A 83 10.40 -8.74 -3.63
C VAL A 83 10.09 -9.38 -2.28
N TRP A 84 10.07 -8.61 -1.20
CA TRP A 84 9.69 -9.08 0.13
C TRP A 84 8.24 -9.59 0.15
N ALA A 85 7.30 -8.85 -0.45
CA ALA A 85 5.89 -9.24 -0.53
C ALA A 85 5.69 -10.50 -1.38
N ALA A 86 6.35 -10.59 -2.53
CA ALA A 86 6.31 -11.76 -3.40
C ALA A 86 6.90 -13.01 -2.74
N ARG A 87 8.02 -12.88 -2.01
CA ARG A 87 8.63 -14.00 -1.25
C ARG A 87 7.71 -14.57 -0.17
N ARG A 88 6.79 -13.75 0.34
CA ARG A 88 5.78 -14.15 1.34
C ARG A 88 4.43 -14.52 0.71
N GLN A 89 4.33 -14.56 -0.62
CA GLN A 89 3.10 -14.83 -1.37
C GLN A 89 1.93 -13.90 -0.98
N LEU A 90 2.24 -12.64 -0.67
CA LEU A 90 1.23 -11.61 -0.38
C LEU A 90 0.64 -10.98 -1.65
N ILE A 91 1.35 -11.11 -2.78
CA ILE A 91 1.02 -10.63 -4.13
C ILE A 91 1.42 -11.66 -5.18
#